data_AF-A0A843HL12-F1
#
_entry.id   AF-A0A843HL12-F1
#
_cell.length_a   1.000
_cell.length_b   1.000
_cell.length_c   1.000
_cell.angle_alpha   90.00
_cell.angle_beta   90.00
_cell.angle_gamma   90.00
#
_symmetry.space_group_name_H-M   'P 1'
#
loop_
_entity.id
_entity.type
_entity.pdbx_description
1 polymer ?
#
loop_
_entity_poly.entity_id
_entity_poly.type
_entity_poly.pdbx_seq_one_letter_code
_entity_poly.pdbx_strand_id
1 'polypeptide(L)'
;MAKGFDAQLLELQRALERQARQAEADSKRFVTMSCAEVERTAKTIMRDSPTNPDVSYGKKGHHPSYAGNPPAPDTGALMRSITHSVTVKGNEVIGEVGSIINNSNYPRYLEYGTSKMKPRPWLSASLIKCQSWMANLWKEIFR
;
A
#
# COMPACT_ATOMS: atom_id res chain seq x y z
N MET A 1 -32.79 -44.70 -8.71
CA MET A 1 -33.05 -43.23 -8.77
C MET A 1 -32.14 -42.42 -7.85
N ALA A 2 -31.71 -42.92 -6.68
CA ALA A 2 -30.85 -42.19 -5.73
C ALA A 2 -29.43 -41.80 -6.24
N LYS A 3 -28.77 -42.67 -7.03
CA LYS A 3 -27.38 -42.44 -7.48
C LYS A 3 -27.15 -41.18 -8.35
N GLY A 4 -28.21 -40.67 -9.00
CA GLY A 4 -28.10 -39.47 -9.85
C GLY A 4 -28.12 -38.16 -9.05
N PHE A 5 -28.86 -38.14 -7.94
CA PHE A 5 -28.98 -36.96 -7.09
C PHE A 5 -27.70 -36.71 -6.27
N ASP A 6 -27.09 -37.76 -5.75
CA ASP A 6 -25.81 -37.68 -5.01
C ASP A 6 -24.67 -37.16 -5.90
N ALA A 7 -24.66 -37.56 -7.18
CA ALA A 7 -23.68 -37.09 -8.15
C ALA A 7 -23.85 -35.59 -8.46
N GLN A 8 -25.09 -35.13 -8.62
CA GLN A 8 -25.40 -33.71 -8.84
C GLN A 8 -25.05 -32.84 -7.61
N LEU A 9 -25.33 -33.33 -6.40
CA LEU A 9 -24.94 -32.64 -5.16
C LEU A 9 -23.42 -32.52 -5.04
N LEU A 10 -22.68 -33.58 -5.33
CA LEU A 10 -21.22 -33.57 -5.30
C LEU A 10 -20.63 -32.61 -6.34
N GLU A 11 -21.21 -32.55 -7.53
CA GLU A 11 -20.80 -31.62 -8.58
C GLU A 11 -21.01 -30.17 -8.15
N LEU A 12 -22.18 -29.87 -7.55
CA LEU A 12 -22.52 -28.55 -7.03
C LEU A 12 -21.57 -28.12 -5.91
N GLN A 13 -21.28 -29.01 -4.96
CA GLN A 13 -20.31 -28.76 -3.88
C GLN A 13 -18.94 -28.41 -4.43
N ARG A 14 -18.43 -29.19 -5.40
CA ARG A 14 -17.15 -28.93 -6.04
C ARG A 14 -17.14 -27.62 -6.83
N ALA A 15 -18.25 -27.27 -7.47
CA ALA A 15 -18.39 -26.00 -8.17
C ALA A 15 -18.31 -24.81 -7.20
N LEU A 16 -19.00 -24.91 -6.05
CA LEU A 16 -18.97 -23.90 -5.01
C LEU A 16 -17.57 -23.72 -4.42
N GLU A 17 -16.87 -24.82 -4.12
CA GLU A 17 -15.48 -24.78 -3.63
C GLU A 17 -14.50 -24.18 -4.65
N ARG A 18 -14.72 -24.40 -5.94
CA ARG A 18 -13.92 -23.75 -6.99
C ARG A 18 -14.17 -22.25 -7.04
N GLN A 19 -15.43 -21.83 -6.97
CA GLN A 19 -15.78 -20.41 -6.94
C GLN A 19 -15.22 -19.70 -5.71
N ALA A 20 -15.31 -20.32 -4.53
CA ALA A 20 -14.76 -19.76 -3.29
C ALA A 20 -13.23 -19.56 -3.40
N ARG A 21 -12.51 -20.58 -3.89
CA ARG A 21 -11.06 -20.49 -4.12
C ARG A 21 -10.69 -19.42 -5.15
N GLN A 22 -11.48 -19.27 -6.21
CA GLN A 22 -11.26 -18.25 -7.22
C GLN A 22 -11.45 -16.85 -6.63
N ALA A 23 -12.53 -16.63 -5.87
CA ALA A 23 -12.80 -15.36 -5.21
C ALA A 23 -11.70 -14.96 -4.21
N GLU A 24 -11.15 -15.93 -3.45
CA GLU A 24 -10.00 -15.68 -2.57
C GLU A 24 -8.75 -15.30 -3.37
N ALA A 25 -8.45 -16.04 -4.44
CA ALA A 25 -7.30 -15.77 -5.31
C ALA A 25 -7.38 -14.37 -5.95
N ASP A 26 -8.56 -13.98 -6.43
CA ASP A 26 -8.81 -12.68 -7.03
C ASP A 26 -8.72 -11.54 -5.99
N SER A 27 -9.23 -11.76 -4.78
CA SER A 27 -9.08 -10.83 -3.65
C SER A 27 -7.61 -10.64 -3.27
N LYS A 28 -6.86 -11.74 -3.16
CA LYS A 28 -5.41 -11.70 -2.88
C LYS A 28 -4.65 -10.97 -3.97
N ARG A 29 -4.99 -11.21 -5.25
CA ARG A 29 -4.40 -10.52 -6.39
C ARG A 29 -4.68 -9.02 -6.33
N PHE A 30 -5.93 -8.62 -6.12
CA PHE A 30 -6.34 -7.23 -6.01
C PHE A 30 -5.59 -6.49 -4.90
N VAL A 31 -5.55 -7.06 -3.69
CA VAL A 31 -4.88 -6.43 -2.54
C VAL A 31 -3.37 -6.35 -2.75
N THR A 32 -2.74 -7.41 -3.27
CA THR A 32 -1.30 -7.42 -3.55
C THR A 32 -0.91 -6.32 -4.54
N MET A 33 -1.64 -6.22 -5.65
CA MET A 33 -1.38 -5.19 -6.66
C MET A 33 -1.64 -3.78 -6.11
N SER A 34 -2.67 -3.60 -5.30
CA SER A 34 -2.99 -2.33 -4.62
C SER A 34 -1.88 -1.90 -3.67
N CYS A 35 -1.39 -2.80 -2.83
CA CYS A 35 -0.28 -2.52 -1.91
C CYS A 35 1.01 -2.15 -2.67
N ALA A 36 1.35 -2.90 -3.71
CA ALA A 36 2.52 -2.63 -4.54
C ALA A 36 2.44 -1.26 -5.22
N GLU A 37 1.26 -0.86 -5.68
CA GLU A 37 1.04 0.43 -6.32
C GLU A 37 1.14 1.61 -5.32
N VAL A 38 0.59 1.44 -4.12
CA VAL A 38 0.73 2.45 -3.04
C VAL A 38 2.19 2.60 -2.62
N GLU A 39 2.91 1.49 -2.43
CA GLU A 39 4.35 1.51 -2.13
C GLU A 39 5.14 2.23 -3.22
N ARG A 40 4.89 1.90 -4.49
CA ARG A 40 5.55 2.52 -5.64
C ARG A 40 5.27 4.02 -5.67
N THR A 41 4.01 4.41 -5.48
CA THR A 41 3.57 5.81 -5.48
C THR A 41 4.22 6.59 -4.35
N ALA A 42 4.31 6.01 -3.14
CA ALA A 42 5.01 6.61 -2.01
C ALA A 42 6.47 6.92 -2.33
N LYS A 43 7.17 5.96 -2.94
CA LYS A 43 8.56 6.15 -3.39
C LYS A 43 8.66 7.24 -4.47
N THR A 44 7.72 7.29 -5.41
CA THR A 44 7.70 8.33 -6.47
C THR A 44 7.46 9.71 -5.91
N ILE A 45 6.42 9.93 -5.09
CA ILE A 45 6.11 11.27 -4.58
C ILE A 45 7.18 11.83 -3.65
N MET A 46 7.91 10.96 -2.93
CA MET A 46 9.07 11.36 -2.14
C MET A 46 10.23 11.79 -3.04
N ARG A 47 10.53 11.00 -4.08
CA ARG A 47 11.61 11.31 -5.04
C ARG A 47 11.42 12.67 -5.68
N ASP A 48 10.18 12.97 -6.06
CA ASP A 48 9.81 14.19 -6.78
C ASP A 48 9.35 15.32 -5.84
N SER A 49 9.63 15.18 -4.53
CA SER A 49 9.16 16.15 -3.54
C SER A 49 9.82 17.52 -3.75
N PRO A 50 9.05 18.62 -3.73
CA PRO A 50 9.61 19.96 -3.78
C PRO A 50 10.42 20.27 -2.50
N THR A 51 11.59 20.89 -2.67
CA THR A 51 12.53 21.27 -1.60
C THR A 51 12.55 22.78 -1.36
N ASN A 52 12.92 23.17 -0.15
CA ASN A 52 13.17 24.56 0.23
C ASN A 52 14.65 24.88 -0.02
N PRO A 53 15.00 25.63 -1.09
CA PRO A 53 16.39 25.94 -1.41
C PRO A 53 17.03 26.92 -0.41
N ASP A 54 16.24 27.69 0.34
CA ASP A 54 16.73 28.70 1.28
C ASP A 54 17.31 28.08 2.57
N VAL A 55 17.00 26.80 2.81
CA VAL A 55 17.46 26.07 3.99
C VAL A 55 18.28 24.88 3.55
N SER A 56 19.50 24.75 4.04
CA SER A 56 20.38 23.62 3.77
C SER A 56 21.02 23.12 5.05
N TYR A 57 21.15 21.80 5.21
CA TYR A 57 21.82 21.20 6.37
C TYR A 57 22.63 19.95 6.00
N GLY A 58 23.49 19.54 6.93
CA GLY A 58 24.37 18.38 6.75
C GLY A 58 25.54 18.65 5.80
N LYS A 59 26.50 17.72 5.77
CA LYS A 59 27.74 17.88 4.99
C LYS A 59 27.54 17.94 3.47
N LYS A 60 26.41 17.39 2.98
CA LYS A 60 26.07 17.35 1.56
C LYS A 60 25.10 18.44 1.12
N GLY A 61 24.74 19.37 2.01
CA GLY A 61 23.82 20.45 1.70
C GLY A 61 22.40 19.97 1.36
N HIS A 62 21.82 19.11 2.21
CA HIS A 62 20.46 18.63 2.00
C HIS A 62 19.43 19.75 2.23
N HIS A 63 18.50 19.88 1.27
CA HIS A 63 17.39 20.82 1.33
C HIS A 63 16.10 20.11 1.77
N PRO A 64 15.49 20.46 2.91
CA PRO A 64 14.27 19.83 3.38
C PRO A 64 13.09 20.16 2.46
N SER A 65 12.06 19.32 2.42
CA SER A 65 10.82 19.68 1.72
C SER A 65 10.07 20.85 2.39
N TYR A 66 9.03 21.35 1.74
CA TYR A 66 8.07 22.26 2.39
C TYR A 66 7.08 21.50 3.29
N ALA A 67 6.48 22.21 4.26
CA ALA A 67 5.37 21.66 5.04
C ALA A 67 4.21 21.23 4.13
N GLY A 68 3.56 20.11 4.46
CA GLY A 68 2.47 19.54 3.66
C GLY A 68 2.92 18.79 2.40
N ASN A 69 4.18 18.93 1.99
CA ASN A 69 4.75 18.15 0.89
C ASN A 69 5.39 16.86 1.43
N PRO A 70 5.54 15.82 0.58
CA PRO A 70 6.24 14.60 0.96
C PRO A 70 7.65 14.89 1.48
N PRO A 71 8.29 13.98 2.24
CA PRO A 71 9.66 14.18 2.71
C PRO A 71 10.65 14.11 1.53
N ALA A 72 11.51 15.12 1.42
CA ALA A 72 12.61 15.09 0.47
C ALA A 72 13.65 14.01 0.85
N PRO A 73 14.18 13.24 -0.10
CA PRO A 73 15.12 12.18 0.20
C PRO A 73 16.51 12.75 0.51
N ASP A 74 17.02 12.43 1.69
CA ASP A 74 18.42 12.69 2.07
C ASP A 74 19.29 11.47 1.72
N THR A 75 19.21 10.42 2.53
CA THR A 75 19.94 9.15 2.31
C THR A 75 19.12 8.10 1.55
N GLY A 76 17.83 8.38 1.31
CA GLY A 76 16.86 7.42 0.78
C GLY A 76 16.50 6.27 1.73
N ALA A 77 16.95 6.29 3.00
CA ALA A 77 16.68 5.22 3.96
C ALA A 77 15.18 4.98 4.18
N LEU A 78 14.39 6.06 4.31
CA LEU A 78 12.94 5.95 4.43
C LEU A 78 12.33 5.28 3.20
N MET A 79 12.65 5.74 1.99
CA MET A 79 12.12 5.15 0.76
C MET A 79 12.43 3.66 0.66
N ARG A 80 13.66 3.24 0.97
CA ARG A 80 14.07 1.83 0.93
C ARG A 80 13.36 0.97 1.98
N SER A 81 12.93 1.58 3.08
CA SER A 81 12.21 0.87 4.15
C SER A 81 10.72 0.70 3.89
N ILE A 82 10.16 1.36 2.87
CA ILE A 82 8.74 1.20 2.54
C ILE A 82 8.56 -0.17 1.89
N THR A 83 7.72 -0.98 2.50
CA THR A 83 7.36 -2.33 2.09
C THR A 83 5.87 -2.56 2.30
N HIS A 84 5.37 -3.68 1.79
CA HIS A 84 4.03 -4.14 2.04
C HIS A 84 3.99 -5.62 2.41
N SER A 85 2.93 -6.01 3.11
CA SER A 85 2.59 -7.39 3.42
C SER A 85 1.13 -7.64 3.05
N VAL A 86 0.83 -8.87 2.63
CA VAL A 86 -0.55 -9.31 2.39
C VAL A 86 -0.78 -10.58 3.19
N THR A 87 -1.82 -10.58 4.01
CA THR A 87 -2.19 -11.72 4.85
C THR A 87 -3.63 -12.10 4.60
N VAL A 88 -3.94 -13.39 4.73
CA VAL A 88 -5.31 -13.90 4.70
C VAL A 88 -5.66 -14.32 6.12
N LYS A 89 -6.73 -13.77 6.67
CA LYS A 89 -7.23 -14.09 8.02
C LYS A 89 -8.71 -14.44 7.92
N GLY A 90 -9.02 -15.73 8.00
CA GLY A 90 -10.39 -16.20 7.75
C GLY A 90 -10.83 -15.85 6.33
N ASN A 91 -11.92 -15.08 6.21
CA ASN A 91 -12.48 -14.66 4.92
C ASN A 91 -11.98 -13.27 4.48
N GLU A 92 -10.98 -12.70 5.16
CA GLU A 92 -10.45 -11.37 4.86
C GLU A 92 -9.06 -11.46 4.23
N VAL A 93 -8.85 -10.66 3.19
CA VAL A 93 -7.52 -10.39 2.62
C VAL A 93 -7.10 -8.99 3.07
N ILE A 94 -6.07 -8.92 3.89
CA ILE A 94 -5.59 -7.67 4.50
C ILE A 94 -4.24 -7.32 3.90
N GLY A 95 -4.14 -6.11 3.36
CA GLY A 95 -2.90 -5.52 2.85
C GLY A 95 -2.40 -4.41 3.78
N GLU A 96 -1.14 -4.48 4.18
CA GLU A 96 -0.49 -3.45 5.00
C GLU A 96 0.66 -2.83 4.20
N VAL A 97 0.75 -1.50 4.18
CA VAL A 97 1.85 -0.77 3.56
C VAL A 97 2.46 0.15 4.61
N GLY A 98 3.78 0.14 4.77
CA GLY A 98 4.42 0.91 5.81
C GLY A 98 5.94 0.90 5.74
N SER A 99 6.58 1.54 6.70
CA SER A 99 8.03 1.55 6.86
C SER A 99 8.46 0.56 7.93
N ILE A 100 9.51 -0.21 7.68
CA ILE A 100 10.13 -1.12 8.66
C ILE A 100 11.12 -0.42 9.62
N ILE A 101 11.24 0.92 9.56
CA ILE A 101 12.10 1.68 10.47
C ILE A 101 11.42 1.76 11.85
N ASN A 102 11.84 0.89 12.77
CA ASN A 102 11.25 0.80 14.12
C ASN A 102 11.89 1.74 15.15
N ASN A 103 13.17 2.07 15.01
CA ASN A 103 13.94 2.65 16.10
C ASN A 103 13.78 4.16 16.31
N SER A 104 13.11 4.89 15.40
CA SER A 104 13.13 6.36 15.45
C SER A 104 11.78 7.06 15.42
N ASN A 105 10.66 6.33 15.31
CA ASN A 105 9.32 6.90 15.01
C ASN A 105 9.32 7.90 13.83
N TYR A 106 10.42 8.00 13.09
CA TYR A 106 10.68 9.01 12.08
C TYR A 106 9.67 8.95 10.94
N PRO A 107 9.31 7.76 10.40
CA PRO A 107 8.27 7.68 9.38
C PRO A 107 6.93 8.26 9.87
N ARG A 108 6.57 7.99 11.13
CA ARG A 108 5.34 8.47 11.77
C ARG A 108 5.38 9.97 12.00
N TYR A 109 6.50 10.51 12.49
CA TYR A 109 6.66 11.95 12.70
C TYR A 109 6.62 12.73 11.39
N LEU A 110 7.14 12.18 10.30
CA LEU A 110 6.96 12.77 8.99
C LEU A 110 5.50 12.73 8.55
N GLU A 111 4.85 11.57 8.64
CA GLU A 111 3.47 11.41 8.18
C GLU A 111 2.49 12.35 8.89
N TYR A 112 2.61 12.45 10.22
CA TYR A 112 1.62 13.15 11.07
C TYR A 112 2.13 14.45 11.68
N GLY A 113 3.40 14.78 11.50
CA GLY A 113 4.03 15.90 12.17
C GLY A 113 4.33 15.63 13.65
N THR A 114 4.83 16.67 14.30
CA THR A 114 5.10 16.73 15.74
C THR A 114 4.78 18.14 16.26
N SER A 115 4.92 18.38 17.56
CA SER A 115 4.81 19.74 18.12
C SER A 115 5.80 20.75 17.52
N LYS A 116 6.89 20.28 16.91
CA LYS A 116 7.96 21.11 16.35
C LYS A 116 8.05 21.07 14.81
N MET A 117 7.29 20.20 14.16
CA MET A 117 7.39 19.97 12.71
C MET A 117 6.01 19.72 12.12
N LYS A 118 5.64 20.50 11.10
CA LYS A 118 4.41 20.26 10.34
C LYS A 118 4.48 18.94 9.56
N PRO A 119 3.35 18.26 9.33
CA PRO A 119 3.29 17.00 8.59
C PRO A 119 3.90 17.10 7.19
N ARG A 120 4.51 15.99 6.77
CA ARG A 120 5.09 15.69 5.46
C ARG A 120 4.44 14.41 4.94
N PRO A 121 3.14 14.45 4.58
CA PRO A 121 2.38 13.26 4.27
C PRO A 121 2.95 12.56 3.04
N TRP A 122 3.19 11.25 3.15
CA TRP A 122 3.73 10.44 2.07
C TRP A 122 2.96 9.14 1.89
N LEU A 123 2.49 8.51 2.96
CA LEU A 123 1.73 7.26 2.84
C LEU A 123 0.25 7.54 2.53
N SER A 124 -0.39 8.41 3.31
CA SER A 124 -1.76 8.86 3.08
C SER A 124 -1.95 9.51 1.71
N ALA A 125 -1.03 10.42 1.34
CA ALA A 125 -1.03 11.07 0.03
C ALA A 125 -0.94 10.05 -1.13
N SER A 126 -0.15 8.98 -0.96
CA SER A 126 -0.06 7.90 -1.95
C SER A 126 -1.34 7.10 -2.04
N LEU A 127 -1.92 6.73 -0.90
CA LEU A 127 -3.18 6.00 -0.87
C LEU A 127 -4.29 6.75 -1.62
N ILE A 128 -4.42 8.06 -1.35
CA ILE A 128 -5.38 8.94 -2.05
C ILE A 128 -5.12 8.95 -3.55
N LYS A 129 -3.86 9.11 -3.97
CA LYS A 129 -3.47 9.14 -5.38
C LYS A 129 -3.76 7.82 -6.12
N CYS A 130 -3.71 6.68 -5.41
CA CYS A 130 -3.99 5.36 -5.98
C CYS A 130 -5.48 5.01 -6.04
N GLN A 131 -6.39 5.77 -5.43
CA GLN A 131 -7.82 5.42 -5.33
C GLN A 131 -8.48 5.12 -6.68
N SER A 132 -8.29 5.99 -7.68
CA SER A 132 -8.88 5.82 -9.01
C SER A 132 -8.33 4.59 -9.73
N TRP A 133 -7.02 4.34 -9.60
CA TRP A 133 -6.37 3.17 -10.16
C TRP A 133 -6.88 1.88 -9.51
N MET A 134 -6.98 1.84 -8.18
CA MET A 134 -7.54 0.70 -7.45
C MET A 134 -9.00 0.43 -7.85
N ALA A 135 -9.82 1.47 -8.01
CA ALA A 135 -11.20 1.32 -8.47
C ALA A 135 -11.29 0.71 -9.89
N ASN A 136 -10.33 0.99 -10.77
CA ASN A 136 -10.27 0.38 -12.09
C ASN A 136 -9.78 -1.07 -12.03
N LEU A 137 -8.74 -1.34 -11.25
CA LEU A 137 -8.24 -2.70 -11.02
C LEU A 137 -9.34 -3.61 -10.47
N TRP A 138 -10.17 -3.11 -9.54
CA TRP A 138 -11.31 -3.86 -9.01
C TRP A 138 -12.25 -4.30 -10.13
N LYS A 139 -12.61 -3.38 -11.02
CA LYS A 139 -13.48 -3.66 -12.17
C LYS A 139 -12.82 -4.62 -13.17
N GLU A 140 -11.52 -4.71 -13.24
CA GLU A 140 -10.83 -5.64 -14.13
C GLU A 140 -10.81 -7.06 -13.57
N ILE A 141 -10.63 -7.19 -12.24
CA ILE A 141 -10.50 -8.49 -11.57
C ILE A 141 -11.87 -9.12 -11.30
N PHE A 142 -12.85 -8.35 -10.83
CA PHE A 142 -14.15 -8.86 -10.37
C PHE A 142 -15.27 -8.66 -11.39
N ARG A 143 -14.93 -8.73 -12.67
CA ARG A 143 -15.86 -8.58 -13.79
C ARG A 143 -16.72 -9.82 -14.01
#